data_AF-A0A9P7DZU1-F1
#
_entry.id   AF-A0A9P7DZU1-F1
#
_cell.length_a   1.000
_cell.length_b   1.000
_cell.length_c   1.000
_cell.angle_alpha   90.00
_cell.angle_beta   90.00
_cell.angle_gamma   90.00
#
_symmetry.space_group_name_H-M   'P 1'
#
loop_
_entity.id
_entity.type
_entity.pdbx_description
1 polymer ?
#
loop_
_entity_poly.entity_id
_entity_poly.type
_entity_poly.pdbx_seq_one_letter_code
_entity_poly.pdbx_strand_id
1 'polypeptide(L)'
;MSGPEGSLYALEWNNNISVASITLISYEYMLQLEKEITFVWDRPWSAMSYIYLVVRYFGIVVAMTCACWGGLVYMPEGAPDLLRLTSGLVVSYSMFLFVQWGFSVYLCLAKVILIWRLYALCNQSKRILYISLGLFLPIVVLYIAVDIFLWSRPSAISMQEITITPNVKYCTYFFHVGPMPAVYAAIPVICYDIFLVVLAIAVLVKHLKERKELKIKPNAYIVMIVRYHVIYFVL
;
A
#
# COMPACT_ATOMS: atom_id res chain seq x y z
N MET A 1 0.75 -33.20 3.34
CA MET A 1 -0.17 -34.06 2.56
C MET A 1 -1.12 -33.15 1.79
N SER A 2 -0.66 -32.57 0.68
CA SER A 2 -1.47 -31.76 -0.22
C SER A 2 -1.54 -32.51 -1.54
N GLY A 3 -2.62 -33.27 -1.74
CA GLY A 3 -2.86 -33.93 -3.01
C GLY A 3 -3.10 -32.91 -4.13
N PRO A 4 -3.07 -33.33 -5.41
CA PRO A 4 -3.28 -32.47 -6.58
C PRO A 4 -4.62 -31.70 -6.52
N GLU A 5 -5.62 -32.24 -5.84
CA GLU A 5 -6.90 -31.56 -5.60
C GLU A 5 -6.72 -30.28 -4.78
N GLY A 6 -5.88 -30.29 -3.74
CA GLY A 6 -5.65 -29.12 -2.88
C GLY A 6 -5.02 -27.95 -3.62
N SER A 7 -4.10 -28.24 -4.57
CA SER A 7 -3.51 -27.21 -5.42
C SER A 7 -4.48 -26.62 -6.43
N LEU A 8 -5.44 -27.41 -6.93
CA LEU A 8 -6.48 -26.93 -7.84
C LEU A 8 -7.42 -25.96 -7.11
N TYR A 9 -7.88 -26.32 -5.92
CA TYR A 9 -8.72 -25.45 -5.09
C TYR A 9 -8.03 -24.13 -4.75
N ALA A 10 -6.75 -24.15 -4.41
CA ALA A 10 -5.99 -22.93 -4.12
C ALA A 10 -5.91 -22.00 -5.34
N LEU A 11 -5.76 -22.55 -6.54
CA LEU A 11 -5.71 -21.79 -7.78
C LEU A 11 -7.06 -21.15 -8.12
N GLU A 12 -8.16 -21.92 -8.02
CA GLU A 12 -9.50 -21.40 -8.26
C GLU A 12 -9.83 -20.27 -7.28
N TRP A 13 -9.47 -20.45 -6.01
CA TRP A 13 -9.65 -19.43 -4.98
C TRP A 13 -8.86 -18.17 -5.29
N ASN A 14 -7.62 -18.29 -5.75
CA ASN A 14 -6.79 -17.16 -6.15
C ASN A 14 -7.37 -16.38 -7.33
N ASN A 15 -7.86 -17.09 -8.36
CA ASN A 15 -8.50 -16.46 -9.52
C ASN A 15 -9.78 -15.72 -9.12
N ASN A 16 -10.62 -16.31 -8.28
CA ASN A 16 -11.85 -15.68 -7.81
C ASN A 16 -11.56 -14.43 -6.96
N ILE A 17 -10.56 -14.50 -6.08
CA ILE A 17 -10.11 -13.34 -5.30
C ILE A 17 -9.55 -12.24 -6.20
N SER A 18 -8.71 -12.60 -7.17
CA SER A 18 -8.15 -11.65 -8.14
C SER A 18 -9.25 -10.85 -8.85
N VAL A 19 -10.25 -11.54 -9.41
CA VAL A 19 -11.39 -10.90 -10.09
C VAL A 19 -12.19 -10.02 -9.12
N ALA A 20 -12.44 -10.49 -7.91
CA ALA A 20 -13.14 -9.72 -6.89
C ALA A 20 -12.35 -8.45 -6.49
N SER A 21 -11.03 -8.56 -6.29
CA SER A 21 -10.14 -7.45 -5.97
C SER A 21 -10.08 -6.42 -7.10
N ILE A 22 -9.92 -6.85 -8.35
CA ILE A 22 -9.92 -5.96 -9.53
C ILE A 22 -11.25 -5.22 -9.62
N THR A 23 -12.37 -5.93 -9.43
CA THR A 23 -13.71 -5.35 -9.46
C THR A 23 -13.87 -4.30 -8.37
N LEU A 24 -13.45 -4.61 -7.14
CA LEU A 24 -13.54 -3.70 -5.99
C LEU A 24 -12.69 -2.44 -6.21
N ILE A 25 -11.42 -2.59 -6.62
CA ILE A 25 -10.50 -1.48 -6.91
C ILE A 25 -11.08 -0.59 -8.02
N SER A 26 -11.57 -1.20 -9.10
CA SER A 26 -12.16 -0.46 -10.24
C SER A 26 -13.42 0.29 -9.82
N TYR A 27 -14.28 -0.35 -9.02
CA TYR A 27 -15.51 0.26 -8.53
C TYR A 27 -15.22 1.45 -7.60
N GLU A 28 -14.29 1.29 -6.65
CA GLU A 28 -13.88 2.38 -5.75
C GLU A 28 -13.27 3.55 -6.54
N TYR A 29 -12.46 3.25 -7.57
CA TYR A 29 -11.89 4.27 -8.44
C TYR A 29 -12.98 5.08 -9.17
N MET A 30 -13.95 4.39 -9.78
CA MET A 30 -15.05 5.05 -10.51
C MET A 30 -15.88 5.95 -9.59
N LEU A 31 -16.17 5.49 -8.37
CA LEU A 31 -16.90 6.29 -7.39
C LEU A 31 -16.16 7.56 -6.95
N GLN A 32 -14.83 7.52 -6.92
CA GLN A 32 -14.01 8.66 -6.51
C GLN A 32 -13.65 9.58 -7.68
N LEU A 33 -13.78 9.13 -8.93
CA LEU A 33 -13.37 9.88 -10.11
C LEU A 33 -14.19 11.17 -10.29
N GLU A 34 -15.52 11.12 -10.10
CA GLU A 34 -16.39 12.31 -10.23
C GLU A 34 -15.97 13.43 -9.24
N LYS A 35 -15.70 13.04 -8.00
CA LYS A 35 -15.21 13.97 -6.96
C LYS A 35 -13.82 14.47 -7.31
N GLU A 36 -12.95 13.62 -7.84
CA GLU A 36 -11.60 14.02 -8.24
C GLU A 36 -11.64 15.07 -9.35
N ILE A 37 -12.45 14.86 -10.39
CA ILE A 37 -12.63 15.82 -11.50
C ILE A 37 -13.05 17.18 -10.95
N THR A 38 -14.06 17.19 -10.07
CA THR A 38 -14.60 18.43 -9.50
C THR A 38 -13.62 19.14 -8.57
N PHE A 39 -12.89 18.43 -7.71
CA PHE A 39 -12.08 19.06 -6.66
C PHE A 39 -10.59 19.21 -7.00
N VAL A 40 -10.06 18.37 -7.89
CA VAL A 40 -8.63 18.32 -8.20
C VAL A 40 -8.35 18.86 -9.60
N TRP A 41 -9.15 18.47 -10.61
CA TRP A 41 -8.89 18.83 -12.00
C TRP A 41 -9.38 20.24 -12.37
N ASP A 42 -10.52 20.67 -11.83
CA ASP A 42 -11.08 22.00 -12.09
C ASP A 42 -10.32 23.14 -11.36
N ARG A 43 -9.47 22.79 -10.39
CA ARG A 43 -8.74 23.75 -9.54
C ARG A 43 -7.30 23.94 -10.03
N PRO A 44 -6.68 25.13 -9.86
CA PRO A 44 -5.25 25.31 -10.15
C PRO A 44 -4.38 24.28 -9.40
N TRP A 45 -3.43 23.72 -10.12
CA TRP A 45 -2.59 22.64 -9.62
C TRP A 45 -1.67 23.12 -8.50
N SER A 46 -1.83 22.53 -7.32
CA SER A 46 -0.93 22.73 -6.19
C SER A 46 0.06 21.56 -6.08
N ALA A 47 1.20 21.77 -5.41
CA ALA A 47 2.14 20.68 -5.12
C ALA A 47 1.47 19.50 -4.39
N MET A 48 0.49 19.79 -3.53
CA MET A 48 -0.30 18.77 -2.84
C MET A 48 -1.21 17.99 -3.80
N SER A 49 -1.79 18.66 -4.79
CA SER A 49 -2.60 18.02 -5.85
C SER A 49 -1.73 17.05 -6.65
N TYR A 50 -0.51 17.45 -6.99
CA TYR A 50 0.44 16.58 -7.71
C TYR A 50 0.80 15.33 -6.90
N ILE A 51 1.20 15.50 -5.63
CA ILE A 51 1.54 14.37 -4.75
C ILE A 51 0.33 13.44 -4.59
N TYR A 52 -0.87 13.99 -4.41
CA TYR A 52 -2.09 13.20 -4.32
C TYR A 52 -2.35 12.37 -5.58
N LEU A 53 -2.25 12.96 -6.77
CA LEU A 53 -2.43 12.25 -8.03
C LEU A 53 -1.38 11.14 -8.18
N VAL A 54 -0.09 11.45 -7.96
CA VAL A 54 0.99 10.46 -8.03
C VAL A 54 0.71 9.28 -7.12
N VAL A 55 0.40 9.52 -5.83
CA VAL A 55 0.10 8.44 -4.87
C VAL A 55 -1.10 7.63 -5.30
N ARG A 56 -2.15 8.28 -5.80
CA ARG A 56 -3.39 7.62 -6.19
C ARG A 56 -3.20 6.73 -7.41
N TYR A 57 -2.67 7.25 -8.51
CA TYR A 57 -2.47 6.47 -9.73
C TYR A 57 -1.39 5.40 -9.53
N PHE A 58 -0.32 5.71 -8.81
CA PHE A 58 0.70 4.73 -8.47
C PHE A 58 0.15 3.61 -7.60
N GLY A 59 -0.64 3.95 -6.57
CA GLY A 59 -1.32 2.97 -5.72
C GLY A 59 -2.24 2.05 -6.52
N ILE A 60 -3.00 2.59 -7.48
CA ILE A 60 -3.85 1.80 -8.39
C ILE A 60 -3.01 0.86 -9.25
N VAL A 61 -1.89 1.33 -9.81
CA VAL A 61 -1.00 0.49 -10.62
C VAL A 61 -0.42 -0.66 -9.78
N VAL A 62 0.05 -0.38 -8.57
CA VAL A 62 0.57 -1.40 -7.65
C VAL A 62 -0.53 -2.38 -7.24
N ALA A 63 -1.73 -1.89 -6.90
CA ALA A 63 -2.86 -2.71 -6.48
C ALA A 63 -3.40 -3.59 -7.62
N MET A 64 -3.51 -3.06 -8.85
CA MET A 64 -3.88 -3.84 -10.03
C MET A 64 -2.82 -4.88 -10.37
N THR A 65 -1.54 -4.53 -10.27
CA THR A 65 -0.45 -5.50 -10.48
C THR A 65 -0.52 -6.60 -9.43
N CYS A 66 -0.76 -6.27 -8.17
CA CYS A 66 -0.95 -7.25 -7.10
C CYS A 66 -2.18 -8.14 -7.35
N ALA A 67 -3.32 -7.54 -7.70
CA ALA A 67 -4.57 -8.25 -7.91
C ALA A 67 -4.51 -9.17 -9.13
N CYS A 68 -3.97 -8.71 -10.27
CA CYS A 68 -3.84 -9.52 -11.48
C CYS A 68 -2.93 -10.74 -11.29
N TRP A 69 -1.93 -10.64 -10.43
CA TRP A 69 -0.90 -11.67 -10.30
C TRP A 69 -1.07 -12.54 -9.06
N GLY A 70 -1.86 -12.15 -8.06
CA GLY A 70 -2.36 -13.03 -6.97
C GLY A 70 -1.30 -13.94 -6.32
N GLY A 71 -0.03 -13.53 -6.26
CA GLY A 71 1.08 -14.36 -5.79
C GLY A 71 1.49 -15.54 -6.69
N LEU A 72 0.80 -15.82 -7.81
CA LEU A 72 1.10 -16.91 -8.74
C LEU A 72 1.32 -16.37 -10.16
N VAL A 73 2.55 -16.49 -10.66
CA VAL A 73 2.90 -16.07 -12.02
C VAL A 73 2.66 -17.22 -12.99
N TYR A 74 1.70 -17.04 -13.90
CA TYR A 74 1.44 -17.99 -14.99
C TYR A 74 2.55 -17.92 -16.04
N MET A 75 3.12 -19.08 -16.41
CA MET A 75 4.08 -19.20 -17.51
C MET A 75 3.35 -19.69 -18.78
N PRO A 76 3.29 -18.89 -19.87
CA PRO A 76 2.57 -19.27 -21.08
C PRO A 76 3.27 -20.40 -21.86
N GLU A 77 2.48 -21.28 -22.48
CA GLU A 77 2.83 -22.59 -23.05
C GLU A 77 3.44 -22.61 -24.49
N GLY A 78 3.76 -21.46 -25.10
CA GLY A 78 4.44 -21.36 -26.43
C GLY A 78 5.97 -21.17 -26.62
N ALA A 79 6.85 -21.08 -25.60
CA ALA A 79 8.30 -20.81 -25.76
C ALA A 79 9.22 -22.00 -25.36
N PRO A 80 10.41 -22.16 -25.98
CA PRO A 80 11.33 -23.28 -25.73
C PRO A 80 11.85 -23.32 -24.28
N ASP A 81 11.91 -24.52 -23.69
CA ASP A 81 12.06 -24.76 -22.24
C ASP A 81 13.23 -24.02 -21.55
N LEU A 82 14.38 -23.89 -22.22
CA LEU A 82 15.57 -23.25 -21.64
C LEU A 82 15.47 -21.70 -21.62
N LEU A 83 14.88 -21.11 -22.66
CA LEU A 83 14.64 -19.67 -22.73
C LEU A 83 13.49 -19.27 -21.78
N ARG A 84 12.53 -20.16 -21.60
CA ARG A 84 11.36 -20.00 -20.73
C ARG A 84 11.68 -19.85 -19.26
N LEU A 85 12.53 -20.75 -18.74
CA LEU A 85 12.88 -20.74 -17.32
C LEU A 85 13.57 -19.42 -16.99
N THR A 86 14.53 -19.01 -17.81
CA THR A 86 15.29 -17.77 -17.57
C THR A 86 14.44 -16.51 -17.75
N SER A 87 13.63 -16.40 -18.81
CA SER A 87 12.80 -15.20 -19.02
C SER A 87 11.64 -15.11 -18.04
N GLY A 88 10.98 -16.23 -17.72
CA GLY A 88 9.84 -16.25 -16.82
C GLY A 88 10.23 -15.99 -15.37
N LEU A 89 11.34 -16.57 -14.90
CA LEU A 89 11.87 -16.31 -13.54
C LEU A 89 12.30 -14.85 -13.38
N VAL A 90 12.96 -14.27 -14.38
CA VAL A 90 13.40 -12.85 -14.32
C VAL A 90 12.19 -11.91 -14.27
N VAL A 91 11.19 -12.10 -15.13
CA VAL A 91 9.98 -11.27 -15.13
C VAL A 91 9.21 -11.41 -13.82
N SER A 92 9.05 -12.64 -13.33
CA SER A 92 8.42 -12.95 -12.04
C SER A 92 9.14 -12.25 -10.88
N TYR A 93 10.47 -12.24 -10.89
CA TYR A 93 11.26 -11.64 -9.82
C TYR A 93 11.20 -10.11 -9.88
N SER A 94 11.32 -9.52 -11.08
CA SER A 94 11.19 -8.08 -11.28
C SER A 94 9.81 -7.56 -10.90
N MET A 95 8.73 -8.29 -11.24
CA MET A 95 7.36 -7.91 -10.87
C MET A 95 7.15 -7.98 -9.36
N PHE A 96 7.64 -9.04 -8.71
CA PHE A 96 7.58 -9.16 -7.26
C PHE A 96 8.31 -8.02 -6.55
N LEU A 97 9.54 -7.73 -6.98
CA LEU A 97 10.29 -6.58 -6.46
C LEU A 97 9.53 -5.28 -6.72
N PHE A 98 8.98 -5.08 -7.91
CA PHE A 98 8.21 -3.87 -8.23
C PHE A 98 6.99 -3.70 -7.31
N VAL A 99 6.23 -4.76 -7.04
CA VAL A 99 5.07 -4.71 -6.12
C VAL A 99 5.53 -4.38 -4.70
N GLN A 100 6.58 -5.05 -4.23
CA GLN A 100 7.07 -4.88 -2.86
C GLN A 100 7.65 -3.49 -2.62
N TRP A 101 8.55 -3.03 -3.50
CA TRP A 101 9.11 -1.69 -3.46
C TRP A 101 8.06 -0.61 -3.72
N GLY A 102 7.14 -0.87 -4.64
CA GLY A 102 6.02 0.00 -4.93
C GLY A 102 5.12 0.21 -3.72
N PHE A 103 4.83 -0.86 -2.98
CA PHE A 103 4.07 -0.77 -1.73
C PHE A 103 4.80 0.07 -0.68
N SER A 104 6.10 -0.12 -0.50
CA SER A 104 6.93 0.67 0.41
C SER A 104 6.93 2.17 0.07
N VAL A 105 7.11 2.51 -1.22
CA VAL A 105 7.05 3.90 -1.71
C VAL A 105 5.66 4.49 -1.50
N TYR A 106 4.62 3.73 -1.84
CA TYR A 106 3.23 4.14 -1.66
C TYR A 106 2.92 4.48 -0.20
N LEU A 107 3.30 3.60 0.74
CA LEU A 107 3.11 3.82 2.18
C LEU A 107 3.85 5.06 2.67
N CYS A 108 5.09 5.27 2.21
CA CYS A 108 5.87 6.45 2.56
C CYS A 108 5.18 7.74 2.11
N LEU A 109 4.73 7.80 0.86
CA LEU A 109 4.04 8.96 0.33
C LEU A 109 2.66 9.18 0.98
N ALA A 110 1.93 8.11 1.27
CA ALA A 110 0.66 8.18 1.99
C ALA A 110 0.84 8.79 3.39
N LYS A 111 1.92 8.42 4.10
CA LYS A 111 2.26 9.01 5.40
C LYS A 111 2.62 10.49 5.29
N VAL A 112 3.35 10.89 4.25
CA VAL A 112 3.63 12.32 3.97
C VAL A 112 2.33 13.10 3.76
N ILE A 113 1.40 12.57 2.96
CA ILE A 113 0.08 13.17 2.76
C ILE A 113 -0.66 13.33 4.09
N LEU A 114 -0.62 12.30 4.95
CA LEU A 114 -1.29 12.32 6.25
C LEU A 114 -0.68 13.36 7.19
N ILE A 115 0.65 13.45 7.28
CA ILE A 115 1.36 14.48 8.05
C ILE A 115 0.98 15.88 7.54
N TRP A 116 0.91 16.06 6.22
CA TRP A 116 0.54 17.34 5.62
C TRP A 116 -0.90 17.75 5.93
N ARG A 117 -1.85 16.81 5.87
CA ARG A 117 -3.24 17.04 6.25
C ARG A 117 -3.37 17.37 7.74
N LEU A 118 -2.61 16.68 8.59
CA LEU A 118 -2.56 16.95 10.02
C LEU A 118 -1.97 18.34 10.31
N TYR A 119 -0.96 18.74 9.56
CA TYR A 119 -0.38 20.09 9.62
C TYR A 119 -1.41 21.17 9.24
N ALA A 120 -2.18 20.96 8.18
CA ALA A 120 -3.26 21.87 7.79
C ALA A 120 -4.35 21.95 8.87
N LEU A 121 -4.71 20.82 9.50
CA LEU A 121 -5.68 20.76 10.60
C LEU A 121 -5.16 21.48 11.85
N CYS A 122 -3.86 21.43 12.12
CA CYS A 122 -3.21 22.09 13.27
C CYS A 122 -2.97 23.61 13.07
N ASN A 123 -3.80 24.26 12.25
CA ASN A 123 -3.66 25.69 11.92
C ASN A 123 -2.24 26.05 11.46
N GLN A 124 -1.61 25.17 10.66
CA GLN A 124 -0.28 25.39 10.09
C GLN A 124 0.85 25.58 11.12
N SER A 125 0.72 25.02 12.32
CA SER A 125 1.77 25.06 13.34
C SER A 125 3.05 24.35 12.88
N LYS A 126 4.11 25.12 12.61
CA LYS A 126 5.42 24.60 12.17
C LYS A 126 6.03 23.60 13.16
N ARG A 127 5.74 23.77 14.45
CA ARG A 127 6.28 22.92 15.52
C ARG A 127 5.82 21.46 15.40
N ILE A 128 4.54 21.25 15.11
CA ILE A 128 3.99 19.89 14.95
C ILE A 128 4.57 19.23 13.72
N LEU A 129 4.70 19.98 12.62
CA LEU A 129 5.32 19.48 11.39
C LEU A 129 6.75 19.00 11.62
N TYR A 130 7.59 19.79 12.28
CA TYR A 130 8.97 19.39 12.56
C TYR A 130 9.07 18.18 13.49
N ILE A 131 8.20 18.08 14.50
CA ILE A 131 8.18 16.91 15.39
C ILE A 131 7.74 15.66 14.62
N SER A 132 6.63 15.73 13.87
CA SER A 132 6.11 14.60 13.10
C SER A 132 7.10 14.15 12.02
N LEU A 133 7.72 15.09 11.30
CA LEU A 133 8.70 14.80 10.26
C LEU A 133 10.01 14.27 10.85
N GLY A 134 10.49 14.86 11.95
CA GLY A 134 11.70 14.41 12.65
C GLY A 134 11.58 12.98 13.18
N LEU A 135 10.39 12.57 13.61
CA LEU A 135 10.11 11.19 14.01
C LEU A 135 9.90 10.25 12.82
N PHE A 136 9.34 10.75 11.71
CA PHE A 136 9.10 9.96 10.50
C PHE A 136 10.39 9.56 9.77
N LEU A 137 11.32 10.50 9.60
CA LEU A 137 12.57 10.29 8.85
C LEU A 137 13.39 9.07 9.32
N PRO A 138 13.72 8.89 10.62
CA PRO A 138 14.49 7.72 11.05
C PRO A 138 13.73 6.40 10.82
N ILE A 139 12.39 6.42 10.92
CA ILE A 139 11.56 5.24 10.65
C ILE A 139 11.63 4.87 9.18
N VAL A 140 11.55 5.86 8.28
CA VAL A 140 11.69 5.64 6.84
C VAL A 140 13.08 5.10 6.50
N VAL A 141 14.14 5.65 7.09
CA VAL A 141 15.51 5.17 6.87
C VAL A 141 15.65 3.72 7.34
N LEU A 142 15.17 3.38 8.54
CA LEU A 142 15.18 2.02 9.05
C LEU A 142 14.39 1.08 8.14
N TYR A 143 13.21 1.49 7.71
CA TYR A 143 12.33 0.70 6.85
C TYR A 143 12.96 0.41 5.49
N ILE A 144 13.49 1.44 4.82
CA ILE A 144 14.21 1.28 3.54
C ILE A 144 15.45 0.41 3.71
N ALA A 145 16.21 0.56 4.80
CA ALA A 145 17.38 -0.27 5.05
C ALA A 145 17.01 -1.75 5.22
N VAL A 146 15.92 -2.05 5.92
CA VAL A 146 15.40 -3.41 6.08
C VAL A 146 14.88 -3.96 4.75
N ASP A 147 14.17 -3.16 3.96
CA ASP A 147 13.71 -3.56 2.62
C ASP A 147 14.89 -3.86 1.69
N ILE A 148 15.90 -2.99 1.63
CA ILE A 148 17.12 -3.24 0.86
C ILE A 148 17.77 -4.55 1.34
N PHE A 149 17.90 -4.75 2.64
CA PHE A 149 18.55 -5.93 3.20
C PHE A 149 17.79 -7.23 2.91
N LEU A 150 16.46 -7.21 3.01
CA LEU A 150 15.61 -8.37 2.76
C LEU A 150 15.52 -8.70 1.26
N TRP A 151 15.32 -7.68 0.42
CA TRP A 151 15.00 -7.87 -1.00
C TRP A 151 16.22 -7.95 -1.91
N SER A 152 17.34 -7.32 -1.54
CA SER A 152 18.56 -7.32 -2.36
C SER A 152 19.39 -8.60 -2.21
N ARG A 153 19.03 -9.49 -1.28
CA ARG A 153 19.79 -10.71 -1.01
C ARG A 153 19.24 -11.88 -1.84
N PRO A 154 19.92 -12.33 -2.89
CA PRO A 154 19.41 -13.40 -3.75
C PRO A 154 19.26 -14.74 -3.03
N SER A 155 19.98 -14.95 -1.92
CA SER A 155 19.83 -16.16 -1.10
C SER A 155 18.58 -16.16 -0.20
N ALA A 156 17.90 -15.02 -0.07
CA ALA A 156 16.72 -14.90 0.81
C ALA A 156 15.43 -15.43 0.15
N ILE A 157 15.39 -15.42 -1.19
CA ILE A 157 14.22 -15.75 -1.99
C ILE A 157 14.63 -16.86 -2.94
N SER A 158 14.00 -18.02 -2.83
CA SER A 158 14.07 -19.04 -3.87
C SER A 158 12.73 -19.11 -4.61
N MET A 159 12.80 -19.34 -5.91
CA MET A 159 11.64 -19.64 -6.72
C MET A 159 11.59 -21.14 -6.94
N GLN A 160 10.44 -21.74 -6.68
CA GLN A 160 10.19 -23.14 -6.97
C GLN A 160 9.04 -23.25 -7.97
N GLU A 161 9.25 -24.10 -8.97
CA GLU A 161 8.22 -24.45 -9.93
C GLU A 161 7.33 -25.55 -9.32
N ILE A 162 6.03 -25.29 -9.24
CA ILE A 162 5.02 -26.27 -8.84
C ILE A 162 4.25 -26.66 -10.10
N THR A 163 4.31 -27.95 -10.44
CA THR A 163 3.52 -28.52 -11.54
C THR A 163 2.21 -29.07 -10.96
N ILE A 164 1.08 -28.41 -11.27
CA ILE A 164 -0.26 -28.84 -10.80
C ILE A 164 -0.89 -29.82 -11.79
N THR A 165 -0.67 -29.58 -13.08
CA THR A 165 -1.18 -30.37 -14.21
C THR A 165 -0.05 -30.49 -15.23
N PRO A 166 0.07 -31.57 -16.02
CA PRO A 166 1.14 -31.72 -17.02
C PRO A 166 1.30 -30.50 -17.96
N ASN A 167 0.23 -29.74 -18.17
CA ASN A 167 0.20 -28.58 -19.07
C ASN A 167 0.27 -27.22 -18.33
N VAL A 168 0.29 -27.22 -16.99
CA VAL A 168 0.20 -25.98 -16.21
C VAL A 168 1.23 -25.96 -15.09
N LYS A 169 2.20 -25.05 -15.25
CA LYS A 169 3.33 -24.83 -14.36
C LYS A 169 3.21 -23.44 -13.73
N TYR A 170 3.38 -23.37 -12.41
CA TYR A 170 3.34 -22.12 -11.64
C TYR A 170 4.66 -21.90 -10.92
N CYS A 171 5.04 -20.63 -10.77
CA CYS A 171 6.12 -20.25 -9.86
C CYS A 171 5.53 -19.80 -8.53
N THR A 172 6.07 -20.36 -7.44
CA THR A 172 5.83 -19.84 -6.08
C THR A 172 7.13 -19.31 -5.49
N TYR A 173 6.99 -18.39 -4.54
CA TYR A 173 8.10 -17.79 -3.81
C TYR A 173 8.28 -18.47 -2.46
N PHE A 174 9.50 -18.88 -2.16
CA PHE A 174 9.90 -19.40 -0.87
C PHE A 174 10.88 -18.45 -0.21
N PHE A 175 10.54 -18.03 1.01
CA PHE A 175 11.40 -17.17 1.83
C PHE A 175 12.24 -18.05 2.75
N HIS A 176 13.56 -18.02 2.58
CA HIS A 176 14.50 -18.71 3.46
C HIS A 176 14.85 -17.90 4.71
N VAL A 177 14.50 -16.61 4.71
CA VAL A 177 14.69 -15.73 5.85
C VAL A 177 13.44 -15.79 6.72
N GLY A 178 13.64 -16.03 8.02
CA GLY A 178 12.52 -16.00 8.97
C GLY A 178 11.83 -14.63 8.97
N PRO A 179 10.53 -14.56 9.31
CA PRO A 179 9.75 -13.31 9.27
C PRO A 179 10.21 -12.25 10.28
N MET A 180 11.17 -12.58 11.16
CA MET A 180 11.59 -11.74 12.27
C MET A 180 12.00 -10.32 11.88
N PRO A 181 12.88 -10.07 10.87
CA PRO A 181 13.30 -8.71 10.55
C PRO A 181 12.15 -7.82 10.08
N ALA A 182 11.21 -8.37 9.30
CA ALA A 182 10.03 -7.67 8.85
C ALA A 182 9.09 -7.32 10.01
N VAL A 183 8.89 -8.26 10.94
CA VAL A 183 8.07 -8.03 12.15
C VAL A 183 8.67 -6.93 13.03
N TYR A 184 9.99 -6.96 13.28
CA TYR A 184 10.64 -5.91 14.07
C TYR A 184 10.62 -4.54 13.40
N ALA A 185 10.77 -4.49 12.07
CA ALA A 185 10.66 -3.24 11.32
C ALA A 185 9.24 -2.66 11.30
N ALA A 186 8.21 -3.50 11.43
CA ALA A 186 6.83 -3.07 11.50
C ALA A 186 6.47 -2.39 12.85
N ILE A 187 7.15 -2.73 13.95
CA ILE A 187 6.82 -2.19 15.28
C ILE A 187 6.95 -0.64 15.32
N PRO A 188 8.08 -0.02 14.92
CA PRO A 188 8.19 1.44 14.90
C PRO A 188 7.16 2.12 14.00
N VAL A 189 6.85 1.49 12.86
CA VAL A 189 5.84 1.96 11.90
C VAL A 189 4.47 2.01 12.58
N ILE A 190 4.05 0.93 13.22
CA ILE A 190 2.76 0.84 13.94
C ILE A 190 2.73 1.82 15.11
N CYS A 191 3.82 1.95 15.88
CA CYS A 191 3.89 2.91 16.97
C CYS A 191 3.75 4.35 16.49
N TYR A 192 4.37 4.71 15.36
CA TYR A 192 4.24 6.03 14.74
C TYR A 192 2.83 6.29 14.23
N ASP A 193 2.21 5.26 13.68
CA ASP A 193 0.84 5.28 13.19
C ASP A 193 -0.15 5.55 14.33
N ILE A 194 0.00 4.86 15.47
CA ILE A 194 -0.76 5.13 16.70
C ILE A 194 -0.52 6.58 17.17
N PHE A 195 0.72 7.05 17.17
CA PHE A 195 1.05 8.42 17.55
C PHE A 195 0.34 9.46 16.68
N LEU A 196 0.31 9.27 15.36
CA LEU A 196 -0.39 10.16 14.43
C LEU A 196 -1.91 10.16 14.66
N VAL A 197 -2.50 8.99 14.91
CA VAL A 197 -3.93 8.86 15.22
C VAL A 197 -4.27 9.59 16.52
N VAL A 198 -3.49 9.37 17.58
CA VAL A 198 -3.68 10.07 18.87
C VAL A 198 -3.56 11.58 18.69
N LEU A 199 -2.59 12.05 17.90
CA LEU A 199 -2.43 13.49 17.62
C LEU A 199 -3.63 14.04 16.83
N ALA A 200 -4.11 13.33 15.83
CA ALA A 200 -5.30 13.72 15.06
C ALA A 200 -6.55 13.82 15.95
N ILE A 201 -6.77 12.85 16.84
CA ILE A 201 -7.87 12.86 17.81
C ILE A 201 -7.72 14.04 18.78
N ALA A 202 -6.54 14.26 19.36
CA ALA A 202 -6.29 15.34 20.30
C ALA A 202 -6.56 16.72 19.66
N VAL A 203 -6.12 16.90 18.41
CA VAL A 203 -6.36 18.13 17.64
C VAL A 203 -7.84 18.31 17.33
N LEU A 204 -8.54 17.24 16.94
CA LEU A 204 -9.99 17.30 16.74
C LEU A 204 -10.73 17.71 18.02
N VAL A 205 -10.41 17.07 19.15
CA VAL A 205 -11.05 17.36 20.45
C VAL A 205 -10.80 18.81 20.86
N LYS A 206 -9.57 19.32 20.67
CA LYS A 206 -9.23 20.71 20.94
C LYS A 206 -10.08 21.66 20.08
N HIS A 207 -10.15 21.43 18.77
CA HIS A 207 -10.97 22.25 17.85
C HIS A 207 -12.45 22.21 18.19
N LEU A 208 -12.99 21.05 18.58
CA LEU A 208 -14.38 20.92 18.99
C LEU A 208 -14.65 21.67 20.31
N LYS A 209 -13.72 21.66 21.26
CA LYS A 209 -13.84 22.39 22.52
C LYS A 209 -13.84 23.91 22.29
N GLU A 210 -12.87 24.42 21.53
CA GLU A 210 -12.78 25.85 21.17
C GLU A 210 -14.04 26.32 20.42
N ARG A 211 -14.60 25.50 19.52
CA ARG A 211 -15.85 25.84 18.83
C ARG A 211 -17.10 25.73 19.69
N LYS A 212 -17.15 24.80 20.64
CA LYS A 212 -18.27 24.67 21.59
C LYS A 212 -18.39 25.93 22.45
N GLU A 213 -17.26 26.51 22.85
CA GLU A 213 -17.21 27.77 23.58
C GLU A 213 -17.72 28.95 22.74
N LEU A 214 -17.54 28.91 21.42
CA LEU A 214 -17.97 29.96 20.50
C LEU A 214 -19.44 29.86 20.02
N LYS A 215 -20.22 28.85 20.45
CA LYS A 215 -21.60 28.56 19.95
C LYS A 215 -21.72 28.50 18.41
N ILE A 216 -20.63 28.20 17.70
CA ILE A 216 -20.63 28.08 16.23
C ILE A 216 -20.97 26.63 15.86
N LYS A 217 -22.01 26.42 15.04
CA LYS A 217 -22.39 25.09 14.53
C LYS A 217 -21.17 24.38 13.92
N PRO A 218 -20.91 23.11 14.27
CA PRO A 218 -19.79 22.37 13.70
C PRO A 218 -19.99 22.21 12.18
N ASN A 219 -18.96 22.59 11.41
CA ASN A 219 -18.99 22.45 9.96
C ASN A 219 -18.83 20.97 9.60
N ALA A 220 -19.80 20.40 8.88
CA ALA A 220 -19.86 18.97 8.53
C ALA A 220 -18.57 18.45 7.87
N TYR A 221 -17.83 19.32 7.17
CA TYR A 221 -16.54 19.01 6.56
C TYR A 221 -15.48 18.50 7.54
N ILE A 222 -15.37 19.07 8.75
CA ILE A 222 -14.34 18.65 9.72
C ILE A 222 -14.64 17.24 10.23
N VAL A 223 -15.92 16.96 10.50
CA VAL A 223 -16.37 15.63 10.93
C VAL A 223 -16.18 14.61 9.81
N MET A 224 -16.46 14.99 8.56
CA MET A 224 -16.29 14.11 7.40
C MET A 224 -14.81 13.78 7.16
N ILE A 225 -13.91 14.76 7.26
CA ILE A 225 -12.46 14.56 7.09
C ILE A 225 -11.91 13.59 8.14
N VAL A 226 -12.32 13.72 9.41
CA VAL A 226 -11.87 12.79 10.46
C VAL A 226 -12.45 11.40 10.26
N ARG A 227 -13.72 11.28 9.86
CA ARG A 227 -14.33 9.97 9.57
C ARG A 227 -13.63 9.25 8.41
N TYR A 228 -13.26 9.98 7.35
CA TYR A 228 -12.46 9.41 6.26
C TYR A 228 -11.04 9.06 6.70
N HIS A 229 -10.39 9.87 7.55
CA HIS A 229 -9.07 9.57 8.09
C HIS A 229 -9.04 8.32 8.98
N VAL A 230 -10.10 8.06 9.75
CA VAL A 230 -10.21 6.85 10.59
C VAL A 230 -10.53 5.62 9.74
N ILE A 231 -11.41 5.76 8.73
CA ILE A 231 -11.78 4.63 7.86
C ILE A 231 -10.62 4.20 6.97
N TYR A 232 -9.86 5.13 6.38
CA TYR A 232 -8.67 4.82 5.56
C TYR A 232 -7.47 4.26 6.36
N PHE A 233 -7.55 4.24 7.69
CA PHE A 233 -6.50 3.69 8.55
C PHE A 233 -6.84 2.29 9.06
N VAL A 234 -8.14 1.94 9.01
CA VAL A 234 -8.66 0.63 9.42
C VAL A 234 -8.78 -0.30 8.21
N LEU A 235 -8.89 0.26 6.99
CA LEU A 235 -8.87 -0.46 5.71
C LEU A 235 -7.48 -0.41 5.08
#